data_AF-A0A1P8U9F8-F1
#
_entry.id   AF-A0A1P8U9F8-F1
#
_cell.length_a   1.000
_cell.length_b   1.000
_cell.length_c   1.000
_cell.angle_alpha   90.00
_cell.angle_beta   90.00
_cell.angle_gamma   90.00
#
_symmetry.space_group_name_H-M   'P 1'
#
loop_
_entity.id
_entity.type
_entity.pdbx_description
1 polymer ?
#
loop_
_entity_poly.entity_id
_entity_poly.type
_entity_poly.pdbx_seq_one_letter_code
_entity_poly.pdbx_strand_id
1 'polypeptide(L)'
;MSTKPLRVVVLTCSTRPGAIGPAVANWLVRTVAPHAESLHVELQHVSLRDLDLPFFDEEDHPALGAYRNAHTKAWSKIVDEADGFIAVTPEYNYGMPATLKNALDYLSHEWAWKPMGFVSYGNTSAGTRSVQHAKQVITTLRLVPLGSTIALRLKDTIDSAAVRPSAHLTASANGLLEELVGLAHALKPMREAARPGIDAGPLPGSYTRPLTLDDAPHVLVLQRCCWVDEALSNETLDLAPFTETLEDVRTWLTEWETIGLWLHGRLIGMVRARRTSQTGHIGRLAVVPDLSGRGIGRWLLRHAANSLASSCDRIELSTGSRSTKNLHLYTSEGFVQRTEDREGTVELVKRS
;
A
#
# COMPACT_ATOMS: atom_id res chain seq x y z
N MET A 1 3.69 -9.39 -3.54
CA MET A 1 2.85 -8.56 -2.65
C MET A 1 3.71 -8.08 -1.50
N SER A 2 3.58 -6.82 -1.08
CA SER A 2 4.33 -6.24 0.05
C SER A 2 4.23 -7.13 1.28
N THR A 3 5.33 -7.31 2.02
CA THR A 3 5.37 -8.14 3.24
C THR A 3 4.78 -7.47 4.46
N LYS A 4 4.38 -6.19 4.35
CA LYS A 4 3.71 -5.49 5.44
C LYS A 4 2.34 -6.15 5.71
N PRO A 5 2.03 -6.49 6.97
CA PRO A 5 0.70 -6.93 7.35
C PRO A 5 -0.36 -5.92 6.90
N LEU A 6 -1.46 -6.41 6.35
CA LEU A 6 -2.60 -5.54 6.04
C LEU A 6 -3.25 -5.09 7.33
N ARG A 7 -3.61 -3.81 7.43
CA ARG A 7 -4.34 -3.29 8.59
C ARG A 7 -5.83 -3.19 8.30
N VAL A 8 -6.64 -3.97 9.00
CA VAL A 8 -8.10 -3.96 8.86
C VAL A 8 -8.73 -3.32 10.09
N VAL A 9 -9.47 -2.24 9.88
CA VAL A 9 -10.14 -1.51 10.96
C VAL A 9 -11.56 -2.06 11.15
N VAL A 10 -11.85 -2.62 12.31
CA VAL A 10 -13.20 -2.99 12.73
C VAL A 10 -13.84 -1.79 13.42
N LEU A 11 -14.84 -1.19 12.78
CA LEU A 11 -15.46 0.06 13.24
C LEU A 11 -16.78 -0.19 13.95
N THR A 12 -16.83 0.09 15.26
CA THR A 12 -18.10 0.12 16.01
C THR A 12 -18.81 1.44 15.78
N CYS A 13 -19.93 1.39 15.06
CA CYS A 13 -20.56 2.58 14.52
C CYS A 13 -21.56 3.26 15.48
N SER A 14 -21.99 2.57 16.54
CA SER A 14 -22.99 3.05 17.48
C SER A 14 -22.35 3.72 18.70
N THR A 15 -22.74 4.95 19.01
CA THR A 15 -22.34 5.64 20.25
C THR A 15 -23.40 5.62 21.33
N ARG A 16 -24.57 4.98 21.14
CA ARG A 16 -25.64 4.92 22.16
C ARG A 16 -25.20 4.17 23.43
N PRO A 17 -25.42 4.71 24.65
CA PRO A 17 -25.20 3.97 25.89
C PRO A 17 -25.97 2.65 25.91
N GLY A 18 -25.31 1.57 26.34
CA GLY A 18 -25.90 0.21 26.34
C GLY A 18 -26.20 -0.34 24.94
N ALA A 19 -25.58 0.19 23.87
CA ALA A 19 -25.69 -0.42 22.55
C ALA A 19 -25.09 -1.83 22.54
N ILE A 20 -25.68 -2.71 21.72
CA ILE A 20 -25.17 -4.06 21.48
C ILE A 20 -23.93 -4.07 20.55
N GLY A 21 -23.67 -2.96 19.84
CA GLY A 21 -22.58 -2.83 18.86
C GLY A 21 -21.20 -3.24 19.39
N PRO A 22 -20.75 -2.76 20.56
CA PRO A 22 -19.50 -3.21 21.18
C PRO A 22 -19.43 -4.73 21.38
N ALA A 23 -20.52 -5.38 21.80
CA ALA A 23 -20.54 -6.83 21.97
C ALA A 23 -20.44 -7.57 20.62
N VAL A 24 -21.08 -7.05 19.57
CA VAL A 24 -20.97 -7.59 18.20
C VAL A 24 -19.55 -7.41 17.65
N ALA A 25 -18.92 -6.25 17.87
CA ALA A 25 -17.56 -6.00 17.44
C ALA A 25 -16.54 -6.89 18.16
N ASN A 26 -16.67 -7.04 19.49
CA ASN A 26 -15.85 -7.93 20.29
C ASN A 26 -16.01 -9.39 19.86
N TRP A 27 -17.24 -9.81 19.55
CA TRP A 27 -17.49 -11.13 18.97
C TRP A 27 -16.75 -11.28 17.65
N LEU A 28 -16.92 -10.35 16.70
CA LEU A 28 -16.29 -10.40 15.38
C LEU A 28 -14.77 -10.50 15.50
N VAL A 29 -14.14 -9.59 16.25
CA VAL A 29 -12.67 -9.55 16.43
C VAL A 29 -12.17 -10.87 17.02
N ARG A 30 -12.81 -11.38 18.08
CA ARG A 30 -12.42 -12.67 18.68
C ARG A 30 -12.61 -13.84 17.72
N THR A 31 -13.69 -13.84 16.95
CA THR A 31 -14.03 -14.91 16.02
C THR A 31 -13.03 -14.99 14.87
N VAL A 32 -12.63 -13.84 14.32
CA VAL A 32 -11.74 -13.80 13.15
C VAL A 32 -10.25 -13.73 13.49
N ALA A 33 -9.87 -13.47 14.74
CA ALA A 33 -8.46 -13.30 15.13
C ALA A 33 -7.53 -14.46 14.70
N PRO A 34 -7.86 -15.76 14.92
CA PRO A 34 -6.99 -16.85 14.46
C PRO A 34 -6.81 -16.89 12.94
N HIS A 35 -7.86 -16.50 12.21
CA HIS A 35 -7.84 -16.49 10.76
C HIS A 35 -7.10 -15.25 10.23
N ALA A 36 -7.26 -14.09 10.87
CA ALA A 36 -6.49 -12.89 10.58
C ALA A 36 -4.98 -13.12 10.75
N GLU A 37 -4.57 -13.85 11.79
CA GLU A 37 -3.17 -14.25 11.98
C GLU A 37 -2.66 -15.09 10.80
N SER A 38 -3.44 -16.09 10.35
CA SER A 38 -3.07 -16.92 9.19
C SER A 38 -2.99 -16.14 7.87
N LEU A 39 -3.71 -15.02 7.77
CA LEU A 39 -3.70 -14.13 6.60
C LEU A 39 -2.70 -12.98 6.74
N HIS A 40 -1.91 -12.93 7.82
CA HIS A 40 -1.01 -11.81 8.15
C HIS A 40 -1.73 -10.44 8.19
N VAL A 41 -2.88 -10.40 8.85
CA VAL A 41 -3.70 -9.20 9.03
C VAL A 41 -3.61 -8.68 10.46
N GLU A 42 -3.34 -7.39 10.60
CA GLU A 42 -3.48 -6.64 11.84
C GLU A 42 -4.92 -6.14 11.98
N LEU A 43 -5.65 -6.63 12.99
CA LEU A 43 -6.99 -6.14 13.32
C LEU A 43 -6.89 -4.97 14.30
N GLN A 44 -7.42 -3.82 13.91
CA GLN A 44 -7.58 -2.68 14.80
C GLN A 44 -9.05 -2.43 15.08
N HIS A 45 -9.48 -2.62 16.32
CA HIS A 45 -10.84 -2.26 16.74
C HIS A 45 -10.89 -0.77 17.08
N VAL A 46 -11.80 -0.04 16.43
CA VAL A 46 -12.03 1.39 16.66
C VAL A 46 -13.51 1.62 16.96
N SER A 47 -13.79 2.32 18.06
CA SER A 47 -15.14 2.71 18.45
C SER A 47 -15.35 4.19 18.12
N LEU A 48 -16.41 4.51 17.37
CA LEU A 48 -16.77 5.92 17.11
C LEU A 48 -17.12 6.69 18.38
N ARG A 49 -17.47 5.99 19.47
CA ARG A 49 -17.68 6.62 20.78
C ARG A 49 -16.37 7.13 21.36
N ASP A 50 -15.30 6.35 21.21
CA ASP A 50 -14.02 6.63 21.86
C ASP A 50 -13.19 7.64 21.06
N LEU A 51 -13.46 7.76 19.74
CA LEU A 51 -12.96 8.85 18.92
C LEU A 51 -13.59 10.21 19.30
N ASP A 52 -14.79 10.20 19.90
CA ASP A 52 -15.53 11.37 20.36
C ASP A 52 -15.57 12.52 19.33
N LEU A 53 -15.80 12.17 18.05
CA LEU A 53 -15.87 13.15 16.98
C LEU A 53 -17.07 14.09 17.21
N PRO A 54 -16.87 15.42 17.28
CA PRO A 54 -17.95 16.38 17.20
C PRO A 54 -18.77 16.18 15.91
N PHE A 55 -19.93 16.81 15.79
CA PHE A 55 -20.48 16.99 14.45
C PHE A 55 -19.49 17.80 13.63
N PHE A 56 -19.26 17.39 12.38
CA PHE A 56 -18.26 17.94 11.47
C PHE A 56 -17.97 19.43 11.72
N ASP A 57 -16.76 19.72 12.20
CA ASP A 57 -16.33 21.01 12.76
C ASP A 57 -14.99 21.51 12.19
N GLU A 58 -14.53 20.95 11.06
CA GLU A 58 -13.41 21.51 10.32
C GLU A 58 -13.87 22.72 9.50
N GLU A 59 -13.05 23.78 9.47
CA GLU A 59 -13.33 24.97 8.65
C GLU A 59 -13.16 24.68 7.16
N ASP A 60 -12.13 23.90 6.83
CA ASP A 60 -11.73 23.59 5.47
C ASP A 60 -12.42 22.32 4.96
N HIS A 61 -12.72 22.28 3.67
CA HIS A 61 -13.37 21.11 3.07
C HIS A 61 -12.40 19.89 3.10
N PRO A 62 -12.86 18.68 3.51
CA PRO A 62 -12.00 17.49 3.68
C PRO A 62 -11.17 17.10 2.44
N ALA A 63 -11.67 17.42 1.25
CA ALA A 63 -10.96 17.21 -0.01
C ALA A 63 -9.59 17.93 -0.08
N LEU A 64 -9.37 18.98 0.71
CA LEU A 64 -8.08 19.68 0.81
C LEU A 64 -7.05 18.93 1.68
N GLY A 65 -7.48 17.99 2.53
CA GLY A 65 -6.61 17.30 3.48
C GLY A 65 -5.96 18.21 4.53
N ALA A 66 -6.43 19.45 4.67
CA ALA A 66 -5.87 20.48 5.52
C ALA A 66 -6.55 20.51 6.90
N TYR A 67 -6.42 19.42 7.66
CA TYR A 67 -7.09 19.30 8.96
C TYR A 67 -6.42 20.15 10.03
N ARG A 68 -7.21 20.88 10.82
CA ARG A 68 -6.71 21.71 11.92
C ARG A 68 -6.84 21.01 13.25
N ASN A 69 -7.98 20.35 13.47
CA ASN A 69 -8.33 19.80 14.77
C ASN A 69 -7.56 18.51 15.08
N ALA A 70 -7.28 18.29 16.37
CA ALA A 70 -6.52 17.14 16.82
C ALA A 70 -7.26 15.81 16.60
N HIS A 71 -8.58 15.79 16.83
CA HIS A 71 -9.42 14.61 16.60
C HIS A 71 -9.48 14.23 15.12
N THR A 72 -9.59 15.21 14.21
CA THR A 72 -9.58 14.94 12.77
C THR A 72 -8.24 14.40 12.30
N LYS A 73 -7.11 14.96 12.76
CA LYS A 73 -5.77 14.43 12.45
C LYS A 73 -5.59 13.01 12.94
N ALA A 74 -6.07 12.70 14.16
CA ALA A 74 -6.03 11.35 14.71
C ALA A 74 -6.88 10.38 13.87
N TRP A 75 -8.08 10.81 13.47
CA TRP A 75 -8.97 10.00 12.64
C TRP A 75 -8.41 9.78 11.23
N SER A 76 -7.93 10.85 10.59
CA SER A 76 -7.26 10.82 9.28
C SER A 76 -6.09 9.82 9.31
N LYS A 77 -5.23 9.87 10.33
CA LYS A 77 -4.13 8.91 10.48
C LYS A 77 -4.60 7.45 10.54
N ILE A 78 -5.62 7.15 11.34
CA ILE A 78 -6.18 5.79 11.44
C ILE A 78 -6.72 5.33 10.09
N VAL A 79 -7.46 6.20 9.39
CA VAL A 79 -8.06 5.86 8.11
C VAL A 79 -7.01 5.71 7.03
N ASP A 80 -6.02 6.60 6.95
CA ASP A 80 -4.92 6.55 5.97
C ASP A 80 -4.09 5.26 6.11
N GLU A 81 -3.75 4.88 7.35
CA GLU A 81 -2.97 3.67 7.66
C GLU A 81 -3.74 2.36 7.41
N ALA A 82 -5.08 2.41 7.32
CA ALA A 82 -5.90 1.23 7.09
C ALA A 82 -5.86 0.76 5.63
N ASP A 83 -5.86 -0.56 5.43
CA ASP A 83 -5.98 -1.21 4.13
C ASP A 83 -7.40 -1.67 3.81
N GLY A 84 -8.30 -1.66 4.80
CA GLY A 84 -9.71 -2.01 4.64
C GLY A 84 -10.49 -1.86 5.95
N PHE A 85 -11.82 -1.93 5.86
CA PHE A 85 -12.72 -1.67 6.99
C PHE A 85 -13.81 -2.74 7.13
N ILE A 86 -14.21 -3.05 8.37
CA ILE A 86 -15.44 -3.78 8.65
C ILE A 86 -16.30 -2.92 9.57
N ALA A 87 -17.41 -2.39 9.05
CA ALA A 87 -18.36 -1.64 9.87
C ALA A 87 -19.31 -2.56 10.61
N VAL A 88 -19.28 -2.46 11.95
CA VAL A 88 -20.26 -3.05 12.85
C VAL A 88 -21.34 -2.01 13.14
N THR A 89 -22.47 -2.12 12.45
CA THR A 89 -23.44 -1.02 12.34
C THR A 89 -24.88 -1.41 12.70
N PRO A 90 -25.57 -0.65 13.57
CA PRO A 90 -27.02 -0.78 13.72
C PRO A 90 -27.77 -0.19 12.53
N GLU A 91 -29.08 -0.42 12.49
CA GLU A 91 -30.01 0.43 11.76
C GLU A 91 -30.80 1.35 12.70
N TYR A 92 -30.77 2.64 12.39
CA TYR A 92 -31.56 3.67 13.07
C TYR A 92 -32.50 4.33 12.05
N ASN A 93 -33.80 4.29 12.33
CA ASN A 93 -34.83 4.94 11.52
C ASN A 93 -34.67 4.70 10.01
N TYR A 94 -34.55 3.43 9.60
CA TYR A 94 -34.39 2.99 8.19
C TYR A 94 -32.98 3.22 7.58
N GLY A 95 -32.04 3.83 8.29
CA GLY A 95 -30.74 4.20 7.73
C GLY A 95 -29.54 3.84 8.60
N MET A 96 -28.37 4.20 8.08
CA MET A 96 -27.13 4.18 8.85
C MET A 96 -27.17 5.20 9.99
N PRO A 97 -26.41 4.98 11.07
CA PRO A 97 -26.30 5.94 12.16
C PRO A 97 -25.68 7.27 11.70
N ALA A 98 -26.14 8.37 12.28
CA ALA A 98 -25.54 9.70 12.06
C ALA A 98 -24.03 9.71 12.38
N THR A 99 -23.61 8.93 13.39
CA THR A 99 -22.21 8.78 13.79
C THR A 99 -21.33 8.17 12.70
N LEU A 100 -21.82 7.14 12.01
CA LEU A 100 -21.09 6.55 10.87
C LEU A 100 -20.97 7.56 9.73
N LYS A 101 -22.06 8.25 9.39
CA LYS A 101 -22.05 9.28 8.35
C LYS A 101 -21.09 10.42 8.70
N ASN A 102 -21.16 10.92 9.93
CA ASN A 102 -20.27 11.97 10.43
C ASN A 102 -18.80 11.54 10.32
N ALA A 103 -18.45 10.34 10.77
CA ALA A 103 -17.08 9.82 10.67
C ALA A 103 -16.59 9.70 9.21
N LEU A 104 -17.47 9.34 8.26
CA LEU A 104 -17.15 9.31 6.84
C LEU A 104 -16.95 10.73 6.28
N ASP A 105 -17.76 11.69 6.71
CA ASP A 105 -17.74 13.09 6.22
C ASP A 105 -16.51 13.88 6.65
N TYR A 106 -15.83 13.48 7.73
CA TYR A 106 -14.61 14.18 8.18
C TYR A 106 -13.44 14.10 7.19
N LEU A 107 -13.41 13.09 6.33
CA LEU A 107 -12.24 12.76 5.51
C LEU A 107 -12.64 12.53 4.04
N SER A 108 -11.67 12.49 3.15
CA SER A 108 -11.94 12.37 1.71
C SER A 108 -11.03 11.38 1.02
N HIS A 109 -9.80 11.78 0.72
CA HIS A 109 -8.90 11.00 -0.14
C HIS A 109 -8.40 9.72 0.55
N GLU A 110 -8.35 9.72 1.87
CA GLU A 110 -7.90 8.60 2.70
C GLU A 110 -8.80 7.37 2.57
N TRP A 111 -10.06 7.55 2.17
CA TRP A 111 -11.01 6.46 1.98
C TRP A 111 -10.78 5.68 0.68
N ALA A 112 -10.18 6.31 -0.33
CA ALA A 112 -10.19 5.78 -1.69
C ALA A 112 -9.48 4.43 -1.82
N TRP A 113 -10.07 3.54 -2.62
CA TRP A 113 -9.53 2.23 -3.00
C TRP A 113 -9.28 1.28 -1.84
N LYS A 114 -10.06 1.42 -0.76
CA LYS A 114 -10.09 0.48 0.38
C LYS A 114 -11.39 -0.34 0.35
N PRO A 115 -11.35 -1.66 0.55
CA PRO A 115 -12.54 -2.46 0.68
C PRO A 115 -13.25 -2.20 2.01
N MET A 116 -14.58 -2.31 2.02
CA MET A 116 -15.39 -2.16 3.23
C MET A 116 -16.46 -3.25 3.35
N GLY A 117 -16.33 -4.10 4.37
CA GLY A 117 -17.31 -5.12 4.77
C GLY A 117 -18.29 -4.60 5.82
N PHE A 118 -19.40 -5.32 6.00
CA PHE A 118 -20.45 -4.94 6.93
C PHE A 118 -20.91 -6.12 7.80
N VAL A 119 -20.96 -5.86 9.11
CA VAL A 119 -21.69 -6.66 10.10
C VAL A 119 -22.80 -5.78 10.67
N SER A 120 -23.99 -5.95 10.13
CA SER A 120 -25.15 -5.15 10.52
C SER A 120 -26.00 -5.86 11.56
N TYR A 121 -26.71 -5.10 12.39
CA TYR A 121 -27.64 -5.67 13.36
C TYR A 121 -28.89 -4.82 13.54
N GLY A 122 -29.99 -5.49 13.87
CA GLY A 122 -31.27 -4.85 14.10
C GLY A 122 -32.40 -5.85 14.32
N ASN A 123 -33.63 -5.37 14.43
CA ASN A 123 -34.80 -6.23 14.53
C ASN A 123 -35.26 -6.65 13.12
N THR A 124 -36.27 -6.00 12.56
CA THR A 124 -36.97 -6.44 11.34
C THR A 124 -36.05 -6.73 10.15
N SER A 125 -35.15 -5.80 9.81
CA SER A 125 -34.25 -5.88 8.65
C SER A 125 -32.89 -6.51 8.97
N ALA A 126 -32.62 -6.85 10.24
CA ALA A 126 -31.27 -7.21 10.73
C ALA A 126 -30.18 -6.16 10.41
N GLY A 127 -30.56 -4.90 10.15
CA GLY A 127 -29.63 -3.82 9.84
C GLY A 127 -29.30 -3.65 8.35
N THR A 128 -29.91 -4.43 7.46
CA THR A 128 -29.57 -4.42 6.03
C THR A 128 -29.84 -3.10 5.32
N ARG A 129 -30.81 -2.28 5.77
CA ARG A 129 -31.09 -0.97 5.14
C ARG A 129 -30.01 0.06 5.50
N SER A 130 -29.47 -0.02 6.72
CA SER A 130 -28.27 0.73 7.11
C SER A 130 -27.11 0.45 6.18
N VAL A 131 -26.89 -0.83 5.83
CA VAL A 131 -25.84 -1.23 4.87
C VAL A 131 -26.10 -0.63 3.48
N GLN A 132 -27.33 -0.72 2.95
CA GLN A 132 -27.63 -0.16 1.64
C GLN A 132 -27.44 1.37 1.59
N HIS A 133 -27.85 2.07 2.65
CA HIS A 133 -27.62 3.50 2.77
C HIS A 133 -26.11 3.84 2.85
N ALA A 134 -25.35 3.11 3.67
CA ALA A 134 -23.90 3.30 3.77
C ALA A 134 -23.19 3.03 2.44
N LYS A 135 -23.59 2.00 1.68
CA LYS A 135 -23.02 1.67 0.36
C LYS A 135 -23.08 2.83 -0.64
N GLN A 136 -24.15 3.64 -0.61
CA GLN A 136 -24.26 4.83 -1.47
C GLN A 136 -23.23 5.91 -1.10
N VAL A 137 -22.96 6.09 0.19
CA VAL A 137 -22.01 7.10 0.67
C VAL A 137 -20.57 6.66 0.41
N ILE A 138 -20.22 5.45 0.83
CA ILE A 138 -18.82 4.99 0.76
C ILE A 138 -18.33 4.86 -0.69
N THR A 139 -19.21 4.54 -1.65
CA THR A 139 -18.83 4.46 -3.07
C THR A 139 -18.51 5.84 -3.66
N THR A 140 -19.13 6.91 -3.15
CA THR A 140 -18.78 8.30 -3.51
C THR A 140 -17.38 8.68 -3.01
N LEU A 141 -16.98 8.11 -1.86
CA LEU A 141 -15.63 8.23 -1.29
C LEU A 141 -14.63 7.25 -1.92
N ARG A 142 -15.02 6.53 -2.97
CA ARG A 142 -14.22 5.51 -3.68
C ARG A 142 -13.79 4.32 -2.81
N LEU A 143 -14.51 4.04 -1.72
CA LEU A 143 -14.44 2.74 -1.04
C LEU A 143 -15.13 1.68 -1.90
N VAL A 144 -14.68 0.44 -1.78
CA VAL A 144 -15.24 -0.70 -2.50
C VAL A 144 -16.03 -1.58 -1.53
N PRO A 145 -17.38 -1.54 -1.55
CA PRO A 145 -18.17 -2.38 -0.67
C PRO A 145 -18.02 -3.86 -1.04
N LEU A 146 -17.92 -4.72 -0.02
CA LEU A 146 -17.99 -6.17 -0.23
C LEU A 146 -19.36 -6.60 -0.73
N GLY A 147 -19.38 -7.71 -1.48
CA GLY A 147 -20.60 -8.38 -1.89
C GLY A 147 -21.29 -9.03 -0.68
N SER A 148 -20.52 -9.75 0.15
CA SER A 148 -21.01 -10.39 1.36
C SER A 148 -21.35 -9.38 2.47
N THR A 149 -22.33 -9.73 3.31
CA THR A 149 -22.74 -8.94 4.47
C THR A 149 -23.28 -9.90 5.53
N ILE A 150 -22.85 -9.72 6.78
CA ILE A 150 -23.41 -10.45 7.92
C ILE A 150 -24.53 -9.58 8.50
N ALA A 151 -25.74 -10.14 8.56
CA ALA A 151 -26.91 -9.44 9.08
C ALA A 151 -27.46 -10.18 10.30
N LEU A 152 -27.34 -9.56 11.47
CA LEU A 152 -27.69 -10.14 12.76
C LEU A 152 -29.07 -9.65 13.21
N ARG A 153 -30.05 -10.54 13.14
CA ARG A 153 -31.37 -10.27 13.71
C ARG A 153 -31.32 -10.48 15.22
N LEU A 154 -31.46 -9.40 15.99
CA LEU A 154 -31.18 -9.39 17.43
C LEU A 154 -31.90 -10.50 18.21
N LYS A 155 -33.19 -10.72 17.93
CA LYS A 155 -34.00 -11.75 18.63
C LYS A 155 -33.49 -13.18 18.41
N ASP A 156 -32.81 -13.43 17.29
CA ASP A 156 -32.37 -14.76 16.87
C ASP A 156 -30.90 -14.99 17.24
N THR A 157 -30.09 -13.92 17.21
CA THR A 157 -28.63 -14.01 17.29
C THR A 157 -28.03 -13.52 18.59
N ILE A 158 -28.79 -12.81 19.43
CA ILE A 158 -28.29 -12.25 20.70
C ILE A 158 -28.87 -13.02 21.89
N ASP A 159 -28.03 -13.29 22.88
CA ASP A 159 -28.42 -13.79 24.20
C ASP A 159 -27.58 -13.07 25.26
N SER A 160 -28.23 -12.58 26.32
CA SER A 160 -27.57 -11.92 27.46
C SER A 160 -26.54 -10.86 27.03
N ALA A 161 -26.91 -10.06 26.02
CA ALA A 161 -26.07 -9.02 25.40
C ALA A 161 -24.80 -9.53 24.67
N ALA A 162 -24.72 -10.81 24.34
CA ALA A 162 -23.66 -11.40 23.54
C ALA A 162 -24.21 -12.05 22.26
N VAL A 163 -23.37 -12.16 21.22
CA VAL A 163 -23.69 -12.94 20.02
C VAL A 163 -23.65 -14.42 20.39
N ARG A 164 -24.74 -15.14 20.08
CA ARG A 164 -24.84 -16.59 20.31
C ARG A 164 -23.75 -17.32 19.54
N PRO A 165 -23.04 -18.29 20.15
CA PRO A 165 -22.11 -19.14 19.44
C PRO A 165 -22.80 -19.83 18.25
N SER A 166 -22.19 -19.74 17.08
CA SER A 166 -22.73 -20.32 15.85
C SER A 166 -21.61 -20.62 14.88
N ALA A 167 -21.44 -21.89 14.51
CA ALA A 167 -20.45 -22.31 13.52
C ALA A 167 -20.68 -21.62 12.16
N HIS A 168 -21.94 -21.40 11.79
CA HIS A 168 -22.29 -20.69 10.56
C HIS A 168 -21.88 -19.21 10.59
N LEU A 169 -22.10 -18.51 11.72
CA LEU A 169 -21.65 -17.13 11.85
C LEU A 169 -20.12 -17.02 11.89
N THR A 170 -19.44 -17.99 12.52
CA THR A 170 -17.97 -18.09 12.48
C THR A 170 -17.46 -18.24 11.05
N ALA A 171 -18.01 -19.19 10.28
CA ALA A 171 -17.62 -19.39 8.88
C ALA A 171 -17.90 -18.14 8.03
N SER A 172 -19.04 -17.48 8.23
CA SER A 172 -19.40 -16.24 7.53
C SER A 172 -18.46 -15.09 7.87
N ALA A 173 -18.05 -14.95 9.14
CA ALA A 173 -17.11 -13.93 9.58
C ALA A 173 -15.71 -14.13 8.98
N ASN A 174 -15.23 -15.38 8.91
CA ASN A 174 -13.97 -15.71 8.26
C ASN A 174 -14.03 -15.43 6.75
N GLY A 175 -15.09 -15.89 6.06
CA GLY A 175 -15.27 -15.62 4.63
C GLY A 175 -15.37 -14.13 4.29
N LEU A 176 -16.00 -13.33 5.16
CA LEU A 176 -16.02 -11.87 5.01
C LEU A 176 -14.61 -11.26 5.11
N LEU A 177 -13.78 -11.75 6.04
CA LEU A 177 -12.39 -11.32 6.17
C LEU A 177 -11.55 -11.75 4.95
N GLU A 178 -11.71 -12.98 4.46
CA GLU A 178 -11.02 -13.47 3.25
C GLU A 178 -11.33 -12.62 2.02
N GLU A 179 -12.62 -12.34 1.77
CA GLU A 179 -13.05 -11.48 0.66
C GLU A 179 -12.43 -10.07 0.79
N LEU A 180 -12.45 -9.51 2.00
CA LEU A 180 -11.86 -8.20 2.30
C LEU A 180 -10.36 -8.19 1.99
N VAL A 181 -9.62 -9.20 2.46
CA VAL A 181 -8.17 -9.32 2.27
C VAL A 181 -7.83 -9.47 0.79
N GLY A 182 -8.57 -10.31 0.07
CA GLY A 182 -8.40 -10.48 -1.38
C GLY A 182 -8.56 -9.16 -2.14
N LEU A 183 -9.61 -8.40 -1.83
CA LEU A 183 -9.84 -7.08 -2.43
C LEU A 183 -8.80 -6.04 -1.98
N ALA A 184 -8.37 -6.07 -0.71
CA ALA A 184 -7.38 -5.14 -0.20
C ALA A 184 -6.05 -5.29 -0.94
N HIS A 185 -5.64 -6.52 -1.24
CA HIS A 185 -4.48 -6.80 -2.08
C HIS A 185 -4.69 -6.36 -3.54
N ALA A 186 -5.84 -6.68 -4.13
CA ALA A 186 -6.13 -6.32 -5.52
C ALA A 186 -6.16 -4.80 -5.76
N LEU A 187 -6.67 -4.03 -4.78
CA LEU A 187 -6.81 -2.58 -4.86
C LEU A 187 -5.54 -1.81 -4.44
N LYS A 188 -4.54 -2.50 -3.88
CA LYS A 188 -3.29 -1.88 -3.40
C LYS A 188 -2.61 -1.00 -4.45
N PRO A 189 -2.48 -1.39 -5.74
CA PRO A 189 -1.84 -0.56 -6.74
C PRO A 189 -2.54 0.79 -6.95
N MET A 190 -3.88 0.80 -6.84
CA MET A 190 -4.66 2.04 -6.97
C MET A 190 -4.45 2.95 -5.76
N ARG A 191 -4.34 2.38 -4.55
CA ARG A 191 -3.97 3.13 -3.33
C ARG A 191 -2.58 3.73 -3.45
N GLU A 192 -1.60 2.94 -3.86
CA GLU A 192 -0.21 3.40 -4.01
C GLU A 192 -0.11 4.51 -5.07
N ALA A 193 -0.73 4.33 -6.24
CA ALA A 193 -0.69 5.32 -7.33
C ALA A 193 -1.42 6.63 -6.99
N ALA A 194 -2.39 6.60 -6.06
CA ALA A 194 -3.14 7.77 -5.64
C ALA A 194 -2.49 8.56 -4.50
N ARG A 195 -1.36 8.10 -3.94
CA ARG A 195 -0.68 8.80 -2.85
C ARG A 195 -0.11 10.15 -3.31
N PRO A 196 -0.14 11.19 -2.45
CA PRO A 196 0.55 12.44 -2.73
C PRO A 196 2.06 12.21 -2.98
N GLY A 197 2.63 12.93 -3.96
CA GLY A 197 4.06 12.84 -4.29
C GLY A 197 4.46 11.62 -5.13
N ILE A 198 3.49 10.85 -5.64
CA ILE A 198 3.75 9.74 -6.56
C ILE A 198 3.72 10.24 -8.01
N ASP A 199 4.83 10.06 -8.72
CA ASP A 199 4.94 10.43 -10.13
C ASP A 199 4.43 9.32 -11.05
N ALA A 200 3.80 9.73 -12.15
CA ALA A 200 3.46 8.82 -13.24
C ALA A 200 4.72 8.32 -13.94
N GLY A 201 4.75 7.02 -14.21
CA GLY A 201 5.84 6.38 -14.95
C GLY A 201 5.68 6.52 -16.47
N PRO A 202 6.65 6.00 -17.25
CA PRO A 202 6.69 6.13 -18.70
C PRO A 202 5.65 5.28 -19.44
N LEU A 203 5.00 4.33 -18.75
CA LEU A 203 3.94 3.49 -19.31
C LEU A 203 2.58 3.88 -18.73
N PRO A 204 1.48 3.80 -19.51
CA PRO A 204 0.13 3.97 -18.97
C PRO A 204 -0.12 3.02 -17.79
N GLY A 205 -0.58 3.58 -16.67
CA GLY A 205 -0.81 2.82 -15.43
C GLY A 205 0.43 2.49 -14.62
N SER A 206 1.62 2.96 -15.03
CA SER A 206 2.84 2.86 -14.23
C SER A 206 3.04 4.08 -13.33
N TYR A 207 3.68 3.87 -12.18
CA TYR A 207 3.96 4.89 -11.19
C TYR A 207 5.27 4.59 -10.47
N THR A 208 5.93 5.62 -9.95
CA THR A 208 7.15 5.48 -9.15
C THR A 208 6.92 5.77 -7.68
N ARG A 209 7.55 4.98 -6.82
CA ARG A 209 7.61 5.27 -5.38
C ARG A 209 8.95 4.83 -4.80
N PRO A 210 9.37 5.43 -3.68
CA PRO A 210 10.44 4.87 -2.85
C PRO A 210 10.14 3.42 -2.48
N LEU A 211 11.16 2.57 -2.57
CA LEU A 211 11.12 1.21 -2.08
C LEU A 211 11.38 1.19 -0.58
N THR A 212 10.62 0.37 0.15
CA THR A 212 10.81 0.15 1.58
C THR A 212 11.40 -1.23 1.83
N LEU A 213 11.74 -1.52 3.08
CA LEU A 213 12.21 -2.85 3.50
C LEU A 213 11.20 -3.97 3.17
N ASP A 214 9.90 -3.64 3.10
CA ASP A 214 8.85 -4.58 2.73
C ASP A 214 8.83 -4.94 1.24
N ASP A 215 9.58 -4.19 0.42
CA ASP A 215 9.74 -4.45 -1.01
C ASP A 215 10.96 -5.34 -1.31
N ALA A 216 11.82 -5.61 -0.33
CA ALA A 216 13.04 -6.39 -0.50
C ALA A 216 12.84 -7.74 -1.22
N PRO A 217 11.75 -8.50 -0.99
CA PRO A 217 11.51 -9.72 -1.77
C PRO A 217 11.25 -9.47 -3.26
N HIS A 218 10.56 -8.38 -3.62
CA HIS A 218 10.36 -8.02 -5.03
C HIS A 218 11.67 -7.60 -5.68
N VAL A 219 12.49 -6.85 -4.94
CA VAL A 219 13.82 -6.42 -5.37
C VAL A 219 14.72 -7.63 -5.62
N LEU A 220 14.73 -8.60 -4.71
CA LEU A 220 15.51 -9.84 -4.85
C LEU A 220 15.09 -10.64 -6.10
N VAL A 221 13.80 -10.72 -6.39
CA VAL A 221 13.31 -11.37 -7.61
C VAL A 221 13.70 -10.56 -8.85
N LEU A 222 13.49 -9.24 -8.82
CA LEU A 222 13.82 -8.34 -9.93
C LEU A 222 15.29 -8.46 -10.30
N GLN A 223 16.20 -8.38 -9.33
CA GLN A 223 17.64 -8.44 -9.59
C GLN A 223 18.06 -9.80 -10.18
N ARG A 224 17.49 -10.91 -9.70
CA ARG A 224 17.77 -12.24 -10.25
C ARG A 224 17.33 -12.35 -11.71
N CYS A 225 16.20 -11.74 -12.08
CA CYS A 225 15.72 -11.75 -13.46
C CYS A 225 16.53 -10.80 -14.37
N CYS A 226 16.94 -9.63 -13.86
CA CYS A 226 17.59 -8.61 -14.67
C CYS A 226 19.07 -8.89 -14.98
N TRP A 227 19.74 -9.72 -14.16
CA TRP A 227 21.16 -10.03 -14.33
C TRP A 227 21.47 -11.34 -15.05
N VAL A 228 20.46 -12.06 -15.55
CA VAL A 228 20.67 -13.33 -16.26
C VAL A 228 21.53 -13.15 -17.51
N ASP A 229 21.23 -12.16 -18.35
CA ASP A 229 22.00 -11.90 -19.58
C ASP A 229 23.46 -11.53 -19.26
N GLU A 230 23.69 -10.83 -18.15
CA GLU A 230 25.03 -10.45 -17.69
C GLU A 230 25.81 -11.68 -17.19
N ALA A 231 25.17 -12.54 -16.38
CA ALA A 231 25.77 -13.80 -15.94
C ALA A 231 26.13 -14.72 -17.11
N LEU A 232 25.25 -14.84 -18.11
CA LEU A 232 25.52 -15.63 -19.31
C LEU A 232 26.69 -15.05 -20.11
N SER A 233 26.74 -13.72 -20.29
CA SER A 233 27.82 -13.04 -21.03
C SER A 233 29.19 -13.12 -20.33
N ASN A 234 29.18 -13.27 -19.01
CA ASN A 234 30.38 -13.39 -18.19
C ASN A 234 30.71 -14.84 -17.81
N GLU A 235 29.86 -15.80 -18.19
CA GLU A 235 29.98 -17.23 -17.84
C GLU A 235 30.14 -17.47 -16.32
N THR A 236 29.46 -16.67 -15.50
CA THR A 236 29.55 -16.76 -14.04
C THR A 236 28.23 -16.40 -13.34
N LEU A 237 27.94 -17.11 -12.26
CA LEU A 237 26.88 -16.76 -11.31
C LEU A 237 27.41 -16.04 -10.07
N ASP A 238 28.73 -15.84 -9.97
CA ASP A 238 29.38 -15.12 -8.89
C ASP A 238 29.26 -13.60 -9.11
N LEU A 239 28.01 -13.14 -9.23
CA LEU A 239 27.65 -11.74 -9.31
C LEU A 239 26.78 -11.43 -8.10
N ALA A 240 27.01 -10.28 -7.47
CA ALA A 240 26.29 -9.86 -6.26
C ALA A 240 24.75 -9.99 -6.36
N PRO A 241 24.06 -9.68 -7.48
CA PRO A 241 22.62 -9.94 -7.64
C PRO A 241 22.16 -11.40 -7.42
N PHE A 242 23.04 -12.39 -7.64
CA PHE A 242 22.77 -13.81 -7.47
C PHE A 242 23.23 -14.35 -6.10
N THR A 243 24.26 -13.74 -5.50
CA THR A 243 24.82 -14.18 -4.22
C THR A 243 24.23 -13.45 -3.01
N GLU A 244 23.68 -12.24 -3.18
CA GLU A 244 23.00 -11.49 -2.13
C GLU A 244 21.74 -12.22 -1.62
N THR A 245 21.62 -12.26 -0.30
CA THR A 245 20.46 -12.76 0.43
C THR A 245 19.36 -11.69 0.53
N LEU A 246 18.19 -12.09 1.02
CA LEU A 246 17.12 -11.14 1.33
C LEU A 246 17.55 -10.09 2.38
N GLU A 247 18.43 -10.48 3.31
CA GLU A 247 18.91 -9.58 4.36
C GLU A 247 19.94 -8.59 3.83
N ASP A 248 20.78 -9.01 2.88
CA ASP A 248 21.68 -8.09 2.17
C ASP A 248 20.88 -7.03 1.42
N VAL A 249 19.78 -7.45 0.75
CA VAL A 249 18.86 -6.54 0.06
C VAL A 249 18.22 -5.54 1.03
N ARG A 250 17.74 -6.00 2.18
CA ARG A 250 17.20 -5.11 3.23
C ARG A 250 18.26 -4.13 3.73
N THR A 251 19.49 -4.61 3.95
CA THR A 251 20.60 -3.80 4.44
C THR A 251 20.87 -2.65 3.48
N TRP A 252 21.13 -2.92 2.20
CA TRP A 252 21.45 -1.84 1.27
C TRP A 252 20.25 -0.95 0.92
N LEU A 253 19.00 -1.41 1.07
CA LEU A 253 17.82 -0.55 0.96
C LEU A 253 17.77 0.54 2.05
N THR A 254 18.46 0.37 3.18
CA THR A 254 18.61 1.44 4.20
C THR A 254 19.71 2.43 3.86
N GLU A 255 20.69 2.02 3.06
CA GLU A 255 21.88 2.81 2.72
C GLU A 255 21.71 3.61 1.42
N TRP A 256 20.81 3.16 0.55
CA TRP A 256 20.57 3.73 -0.77
C TRP A 256 19.14 4.23 -0.91
N GLU A 257 18.98 5.43 -1.43
CA GLU A 257 17.69 5.90 -1.89
C GLU A 257 17.32 5.12 -3.15
N THR A 258 16.26 4.30 -3.06
CA THR A 258 15.87 3.41 -4.15
C THR A 258 14.46 3.71 -4.61
N ILE A 259 14.32 4.07 -5.89
CA ILE A 259 13.03 4.27 -6.53
C ILE A 259 12.65 3.02 -7.31
N GLY A 260 11.44 2.52 -7.06
CA GLY A 260 10.82 1.44 -7.83
C GLY A 260 9.83 1.99 -8.84
N LEU A 261 9.85 1.47 -10.05
CA LEU A 261 8.81 1.66 -11.06
C LEU A 261 7.86 0.47 -11.03
N TRP A 262 6.59 0.76 -10.78
CA TRP A 262 5.52 -0.21 -10.64
C TRP A 262 4.55 -0.08 -11.81
N LEU A 263 4.04 -1.20 -12.31
CA LEU A 263 2.96 -1.26 -13.30
C LEU A 263 1.85 -2.15 -12.76
N HIS A 264 0.70 -1.55 -12.43
CA HIS A 264 -0.44 -2.25 -11.84
C HIS A 264 -0.06 -3.16 -10.65
N GLY A 265 0.88 -2.72 -9.80
CA GLY A 265 1.34 -3.48 -8.63
C GLY A 265 2.49 -4.45 -8.85
N ARG A 266 2.96 -4.61 -10.09
CA ARG A 266 4.18 -5.36 -10.41
C ARG A 266 5.37 -4.43 -10.44
N LEU A 267 6.42 -4.73 -9.68
CA LEU A 267 7.71 -4.03 -9.80
C LEU A 267 8.34 -4.39 -11.15
N ILE A 268 8.46 -3.41 -12.05
CA ILE A 268 8.97 -3.59 -13.41
C ILE A 268 10.36 -2.97 -13.61
N GLY A 269 10.80 -2.14 -12.69
CA GLY A 269 12.17 -1.63 -12.68
C GLY A 269 12.51 -0.94 -11.37
N MET A 270 13.78 -0.69 -11.17
CA MET A 270 14.27 0.12 -10.06
C MET A 270 15.56 0.83 -10.45
N VAL A 271 15.87 1.89 -9.73
CA VAL A 271 17.18 2.54 -9.74
C VAL A 271 17.49 2.97 -8.32
N ARG A 272 18.74 2.79 -7.90
CA ARG A 272 19.21 3.29 -6.62
C ARG A 272 20.20 4.43 -6.81
N ALA A 273 20.14 5.40 -5.92
CA ALA A 273 21.02 6.55 -5.91
C ALA A 273 21.51 6.78 -4.47
N ARG A 274 22.73 7.30 -4.34
CA ARG A 274 23.22 7.85 -3.08
C ARG A 274 24.14 9.02 -3.35
N ARG A 275 24.31 9.87 -2.35
CA ARG A 275 25.24 10.99 -2.41
C ARG A 275 26.41 10.75 -1.47
N THR A 276 27.61 11.06 -1.93
CA THR A 276 28.81 11.07 -1.11
C THR A 276 29.56 12.37 -1.36
N SER A 277 29.52 13.28 -0.37
CA SER A 277 30.03 14.65 -0.52
C SER A 277 29.37 15.40 -1.69
N GLN A 278 30.14 15.75 -2.73
CA GLN A 278 29.68 16.43 -3.96
C GLN A 278 29.48 15.47 -5.15
N THR A 279 29.59 14.16 -4.94
CA THR A 279 29.43 13.14 -5.98
C THR A 279 28.12 12.37 -5.76
N GLY A 280 27.28 12.34 -6.79
CA GLY A 280 26.13 11.45 -6.86
C GLY A 280 26.57 10.10 -7.43
N HIS A 281 26.12 9.00 -6.83
CA HIS A 281 26.36 7.65 -7.32
C HIS A 281 25.03 7.04 -7.75
N ILE A 282 24.94 6.62 -9.01
CA ILE A 282 23.80 5.82 -9.51
C ILE A 282 24.21 4.35 -9.50
N GLY A 283 23.47 3.57 -8.76
CA GLY A 283 23.68 2.15 -8.55
C GLY A 283 22.46 1.35 -8.95
N ARG A 284 22.69 0.04 -9.12
CA ARG A 284 21.87 -0.92 -9.88
C ARG A 284 20.56 -0.37 -10.46
N LEU A 285 20.63 -0.07 -11.75
CA LEU A 285 19.48 0.16 -12.61
C LEU A 285 19.00 -1.19 -13.14
N ALA A 286 17.75 -1.52 -12.89
CA ALA A 286 17.16 -2.81 -13.29
C ALA A 286 15.83 -2.58 -14.00
N VAL A 287 15.58 -3.34 -15.07
CA VAL A 287 14.31 -3.36 -15.80
C VAL A 287 13.98 -4.79 -16.17
N VAL A 288 12.75 -5.23 -15.90
CA VAL A 288 12.31 -6.60 -16.20
C VAL A 288 12.55 -6.95 -17.69
N PRO A 289 13.02 -8.17 -18.00
CA PRO A 289 13.38 -8.55 -19.37
C PRO A 289 12.23 -8.43 -20.39
N ASP A 290 10.99 -8.74 -19.99
CA ASP A 290 9.81 -8.70 -20.86
C ASP A 290 9.40 -7.29 -21.31
N LEU A 291 9.90 -6.24 -20.63
CA LEU A 291 9.67 -4.84 -20.98
C LEU A 291 10.95 -4.11 -21.43
N SER A 292 11.99 -4.87 -21.77
CA SER A 292 13.24 -4.30 -22.25
C SER A 292 13.07 -3.58 -23.60
N GLY A 293 13.90 -2.57 -23.85
CA GLY A 293 13.84 -1.79 -25.09
C GLY A 293 12.67 -0.78 -25.18
N ARG A 294 11.83 -0.67 -24.15
CA ARG A 294 10.69 0.27 -24.09
C ARG A 294 11.04 1.66 -23.53
N GLY A 295 12.33 2.00 -23.48
CA GLY A 295 12.82 3.27 -22.94
C GLY A 295 12.80 3.39 -21.40
N ILE A 296 12.32 2.39 -20.67
CA ILE A 296 12.20 2.40 -19.19
C ILE A 296 13.55 2.65 -18.52
N GLY A 297 14.62 1.97 -18.95
CA GLY A 297 15.95 2.14 -18.35
C GLY A 297 16.48 3.57 -18.52
N ARG A 298 16.29 4.17 -19.70
CA ARG A 298 16.62 5.58 -19.95
C ARG A 298 15.82 6.52 -19.05
N TRP A 299 14.53 6.24 -18.89
CA TRP A 299 13.65 7.03 -18.03
C TRP A 299 14.08 6.97 -16.55
N LEU A 300 14.35 5.77 -16.01
CA LEU A 300 14.84 5.58 -14.64
C LEU A 300 16.19 6.26 -14.40
N LEU A 301 17.11 6.15 -15.35
CA LEU A 301 18.41 6.81 -15.26
C LEU A 301 18.27 8.34 -15.19
N ARG A 302 17.41 8.92 -16.04
CA ARG A 302 17.13 10.36 -16.01
C ARG A 302 16.47 10.79 -14.71
N HIS A 303 15.52 9.99 -14.21
CA HIS A 303 14.86 10.26 -12.93
C HIS A 303 15.89 10.33 -11.78
N ALA A 304 16.77 9.33 -11.67
CA ALA A 304 17.84 9.32 -10.67
C ALA A 304 18.88 10.42 -10.88
N ALA A 305 19.23 10.74 -12.13
CA ALA A 305 20.18 11.82 -12.41
C ALA A 305 19.60 13.18 -12.03
N ASN A 306 18.33 13.44 -12.34
CA ASN A 306 17.65 14.68 -12.01
C ASN A 306 17.50 14.88 -10.50
N SER A 307 17.26 13.82 -9.72
CA SER A 307 17.21 13.92 -8.25
C SER A 307 18.57 14.26 -7.62
N LEU A 308 19.67 13.88 -8.27
CA LEU A 308 21.03 14.20 -7.83
C LEU A 308 21.54 15.56 -8.33
N ALA A 309 21.07 16.02 -9.49
CA ALA A 309 21.66 17.15 -10.22
C ALA A 309 21.71 18.47 -9.43
N SER A 310 20.69 18.77 -8.61
CA SER A 310 20.67 20.01 -7.83
C SER A 310 21.61 20.01 -6.62
N SER A 311 22.26 18.88 -6.32
CA SER A 311 23.00 18.68 -5.05
C SER A 311 24.41 18.11 -5.21
N CYS A 312 24.83 17.79 -6.44
CA CYS A 312 26.10 17.16 -6.74
C CYS A 312 26.74 17.85 -7.95
N ASP A 313 28.06 17.98 -7.99
CA ASP A 313 28.77 18.58 -9.14
C ASP A 313 28.99 17.57 -10.28
N ARG A 314 28.94 16.27 -9.93
CA ARG A 314 29.07 15.16 -10.84
C ARG A 314 28.25 13.96 -10.40
N ILE A 315 27.96 13.10 -11.36
CA ILE A 315 27.28 11.83 -11.19
C ILE A 315 28.16 10.71 -11.74
N GLU A 316 28.35 9.66 -10.97
CA GLU A 316 29.18 8.50 -11.30
C GLU A 316 28.33 7.22 -11.28
N LEU A 317 28.59 6.30 -12.21
CA LEU A 317 27.99 4.98 -12.26
C LEU A 317 28.98 3.95 -12.81
N SER A 318 28.69 2.67 -12.62
CA SER A 318 29.52 1.58 -13.13
C SER A 318 28.70 0.49 -13.82
N THR A 319 29.31 -0.21 -14.77
CA THR A 319 28.72 -1.37 -15.45
C THR A 319 29.78 -2.33 -15.95
N GLY A 320 29.44 -3.59 -16.18
CA GLY A 320 30.37 -4.57 -16.73
C GLY A 320 30.89 -4.14 -18.12
N SER A 321 32.18 -4.34 -18.38
CA SER A 321 32.83 -3.94 -19.65
C SER A 321 32.24 -4.64 -20.88
N ARG A 322 31.62 -5.82 -20.69
CA ARG A 322 30.92 -6.58 -21.73
C ARG A 322 29.46 -6.14 -21.93
N SER A 323 28.93 -5.25 -21.11
CA SER A 323 27.54 -4.79 -21.18
C SER A 323 27.35 -3.69 -22.22
N THR A 324 27.47 -4.05 -23.50
CA THR A 324 27.37 -3.14 -24.66
C THR A 324 26.09 -2.29 -24.64
N LYS A 325 24.97 -2.90 -24.24
CA LYS A 325 23.67 -2.23 -24.10
C LYS A 325 23.68 -1.13 -23.04
N ASN A 326 24.27 -1.40 -21.87
CA ASN A 326 24.36 -0.42 -20.79
C ASN A 326 25.34 0.69 -21.15
N LEU A 327 26.50 0.36 -21.72
CA LEU A 327 27.47 1.33 -22.20
C LEU A 327 26.84 2.28 -23.24
N HIS A 328 26.10 1.75 -24.21
CA HIS A 328 25.37 2.57 -25.18
C HIS A 328 24.30 3.46 -24.51
N LEU A 329 23.54 2.90 -23.55
CA LEU A 329 22.55 3.68 -22.80
C LEU A 329 23.20 4.87 -22.08
N TYR A 330 24.25 4.63 -21.28
CA TYR A 330 24.90 5.65 -20.47
C TYR A 330 25.59 6.71 -21.32
N THR A 331 26.33 6.31 -22.35
CA THR A 331 26.99 7.25 -23.27
C THR A 331 25.99 8.13 -24.02
N SER A 332 24.85 7.56 -24.44
CA SER A 332 23.77 8.34 -25.07
C SER A 332 23.07 9.33 -24.12
N GLU A 333 23.30 9.22 -22.81
CA GLU A 333 22.80 10.14 -21.79
C GLU A 333 23.88 11.12 -21.28
N GLY A 334 25.04 11.15 -21.93
CA GLY A 334 26.13 12.09 -21.66
C GLY A 334 27.13 11.63 -20.61
N PHE A 335 27.11 10.35 -20.21
CA PHE A 335 28.16 9.78 -19.37
C PHE A 335 29.39 9.43 -20.21
N VAL A 336 30.58 9.76 -19.70
CA VAL A 336 31.87 9.50 -20.36
C VAL A 336 32.66 8.50 -19.53
N GLN A 337 33.26 7.52 -20.18
CA GLN A 337 34.10 6.51 -19.52
C GLN A 337 35.36 7.15 -18.91
N ARG A 338 35.72 6.72 -17.70
CA ARG A 338 37.02 7.02 -17.09
C ARG A 338 38.07 6.02 -17.54
N THR A 339 39.31 6.48 -17.67
CA THR A 339 40.45 5.73 -18.23
C THR A 339 40.93 4.56 -17.34
N GLU A 340 40.48 4.47 -16.09
CA GLU A 340 40.85 3.39 -15.16
C GLU A 340 39.80 2.26 -15.22
N ASP A 341 40.04 1.28 -16.10
CA ASP A 341 39.32 0.01 -16.07
C ASP A 341 39.82 -0.80 -14.85
N ARG A 342 38.90 -1.16 -13.96
CA ARG A 342 39.13 -2.24 -12.98
C ARG A 342 38.65 -3.53 -13.62
N GLU A 343 39.38 -4.64 -13.46
CA GLU A 343 39.10 -5.94 -14.11
C GLU A 343 37.59 -6.21 -14.32
N GLY A 344 37.13 -6.07 -15.57
CA GLY A 344 35.75 -6.39 -15.97
C GLY A 344 34.68 -5.31 -15.72
N THR A 345 34.99 -4.17 -15.11
CA THR A 345 34.03 -3.08 -14.81
C THR A 345 34.49 -1.74 -15.38
N VAL A 346 33.57 -1.01 -16.02
CA VAL A 346 33.77 0.32 -16.57
C VAL A 346 33.08 1.35 -15.68
N GLU A 347 33.82 2.38 -15.25
CA GLU A 347 33.28 3.55 -14.54
C GLU A 347 32.97 4.68 -15.54
N LEU A 348 31.78 5.27 -15.43
CA LEU A 348 31.35 6.41 -16.26
C LEU A 348 30.92 7.60 -15.40
N VAL A 349 31.22 8.81 -15.89
CA VAL A 349 30.98 10.07 -15.17
C VAL A 349 30.26 11.09 -16.06
N LYS A 350 29.34 11.84 -15.47
CA LYS A 350 28.63 12.98 -16.06
C LYS A 350 28.73 14.18 -15.12
N ARG A 351 28.99 15.38 -15.63
CA ARG A 351 28.84 16.61 -14.84
C ARG A 351 27.35 16.92 -14.69
N SER A 352 26.93 17.24 -13.46
CA SER A 352 25.52 17.50 -13.13
C SER A 352 25.00 18.76 -13.80
#